data_AF-A0A4Y2NJX7-F1
#
_entry.id   AF-A0A4Y2NJX7-F1
#
_cell.length_a   1.000
_cell.length_b   1.000
_cell.length_c   1.000
_cell.angle_alpha   90.00
_cell.angle_beta   90.00
_cell.angle_gamma   90.00
#
_symmetry.space_group_name_H-M   'P 1'
#
loop_
_entity.id
_entity.type
_entity.pdbx_description
1 polymer ?
#
loop_
_entity_poly.entity_id
_entity_poly.type
_entity_poly.pdbx_seq_one_letter_code
_entity_poly.pdbx_strand_id
1 'polypeptide(L)'
;MVDKNSIDIAVNTITDYIITSADISIPKTSGNIPKLSKPGWNTECDTCQKTLEKAWYNFRRYPTTHNLIKFKKARAKFRQIRRRSMNTTWCSYVNSITRQVSSKIVWDKVRKVFGCYSDTQNISFLNYNGQVISDAKEIANVIGQTLSEISGESSYPNDFIAFKKCEEQKSVDFLPSYAEDYNSTFSYHELKNALIKSNPTSPGPDQIHNNMLKHLGKDKQDPNNYRPIALTSCLSKLLERVVSARLMHVLERSMWFVPSQSGFRRRRGTIDNLLKLETAIREAFVRKKHLVSIFFDIEKAYDRTWRHGILKDLSDIGLKGNLPLFIKNFLKTRIFQIRIGNILSDNFHQQEGVPQGSVLSVLLFIKKASHKEVF
;
A
#
# COMPACT_ATOMS: atom_id res chain seq x y z
N MET A 1 -25.02 26.80 5.79
CA MET A 1 -24.60 25.61 5.02
C MET A 1 -23.57 26.06 4.01
N VAL A 2 -22.38 25.47 3.97
CA VAL A 2 -21.47 25.69 2.84
C VAL A 2 -22.00 24.84 1.68
N ASP A 3 -22.19 25.44 0.52
CA ASP A 3 -22.74 24.75 -0.63
C ASP A 3 -21.75 23.66 -1.09
N LYS A 4 -22.22 22.40 -1.18
CA LYS A 4 -21.35 21.27 -1.52
C LYS A 4 -20.74 21.45 -2.91
N ASN A 5 -21.53 21.96 -3.86
CA ASN A 5 -21.07 22.28 -5.20
C ASN A 5 -19.88 23.26 -5.15
N SER A 6 -19.89 24.25 -4.26
CA SER A 6 -18.79 25.20 -4.11
C SER A 6 -17.50 24.54 -3.60
N ILE A 7 -17.60 23.60 -2.66
CA ILE A 7 -16.42 22.86 -2.15
C ILE A 7 -15.88 21.92 -3.23
N ASP A 8 -16.73 21.14 -3.89
CA ASP A 8 -16.31 20.18 -4.90
C ASP A 8 -15.70 20.92 -6.12
N ILE A 9 -16.27 22.06 -6.54
CA ILE A 9 -15.67 22.95 -7.55
C ILE A 9 -14.30 23.48 -7.08
N ALA A 10 -14.17 23.95 -5.84
CA ALA A 10 -12.89 24.45 -5.32
C ALA A 10 -11.82 23.34 -5.25
N VAL A 11 -12.18 22.14 -4.81
CA VAL A 11 -11.28 20.98 -4.76
C VAL A 11 -10.86 20.54 -6.16
N ASN A 12 -11.79 20.49 -7.13
CA ASN A 12 -11.47 20.17 -8.51
C ASN A 12 -10.57 21.24 -9.13
N THR A 13 -10.89 22.52 -8.96
CA THR A 13 -10.07 23.64 -9.45
C THR A 13 -8.63 23.57 -8.94
N ILE A 14 -8.45 23.35 -7.63
CA ILE A 14 -7.10 23.22 -7.02
C ILE A 14 -6.39 21.96 -7.54
N THR A 15 -7.10 20.84 -7.66
CA THR A 15 -6.57 19.59 -8.23
C THR A 15 -6.09 19.79 -9.67
N ASP A 16 -6.91 20.40 -10.51
CA ASP A 16 -6.65 20.65 -11.93
C ASP A 16 -5.46 21.61 -12.12
N TYR A 17 -5.35 22.67 -11.31
CA TYR A 17 -4.19 23.56 -11.32
C TYR A 17 -2.90 22.83 -10.92
N ILE A 18 -2.95 21.95 -9.91
CA ILE A 18 -1.79 21.16 -9.48
C ILE A 18 -1.38 20.15 -10.57
N ILE A 19 -2.34 19.42 -11.16
CA ILE A 19 -2.09 18.44 -12.23
C ILE A 19 -1.53 19.15 -13.46
N THR A 20 -2.16 20.23 -13.93
CA THR A 20 -1.70 20.99 -15.11
C THR A 20 -0.29 21.53 -14.90
N SER A 21 0.01 22.08 -13.71
CA SER A 21 1.34 22.57 -13.36
C SER A 21 2.38 21.45 -13.29
N ALA A 22 2.00 20.27 -12.80
CA ALA A 22 2.85 19.09 -12.76
C ALA A 22 3.14 18.54 -14.16
N ASP A 23 2.13 18.47 -15.03
CA ASP A 23 2.24 17.99 -16.40
C ASP A 23 3.17 18.86 -17.26
N ILE A 24 3.14 20.18 -17.05
CA ILE A 24 4.07 21.13 -17.69
C ILE A 24 5.49 21.01 -17.10
N SER A 25 5.62 20.81 -15.79
CA SER A 25 6.90 20.88 -15.08
C SER A 25 7.67 19.56 -14.98
N ILE A 26 7.00 18.41 -15.12
CA ILE A 26 7.55 17.09 -14.79
C ILE A 26 7.39 16.18 -16.01
N PRO A 27 8.48 15.85 -16.74
CA PRO A 27 8.39 14.98 -17.90
C PRO A 27 7.93 13.57 -17.47
N LYS A 28 6.72 13.21 -17.88
CA LYS A 28 6.17 11.86 -17.66
C LYS A 28 7.02 10.85 -18.43
N THR A 29 7.52 9.83 -17.74
CA THR A 29 8.14 8.68 -18.40
C THR A 29 7.08 7.97 -19.24
N SER A 30 7.40 7.65 -20.50
CA SER A 30 6.51 6.85 -21.34
C SER A 30 6.20 5.53 -20.63
N GLY A 31 4.93 5.12 -20.57
CA GLY A 31 4.49 3.87 -19.92
C GLY A 31 5.04 2.57 -20.54
N ASN A 32 5.98 2.67 -21.48
CA ASN A 32 6.76 1.56 -22.01
C ASN A 32 7.63 0.95 -20.90
N ILE A 33 7.22 -0.21 -20.41
CA ILE A 33 8.05 -1.03 -19.52
C ILE A 33 9.36 -1.34 -20.26
N PRO A 34 10.54 -0.99 -19.72
CA PRO A 34 11.80 -1.29 -20.37
C PRO A 34 11.95 -2.81 -20.49
N LYS A 35 12.23 -3.30 -21.71
CA LYS A 35 12.42 -4.73 -21.96
C LYS A 35 13.45 -5.28 -20.97
N LEU A 36 13.08 -6.35 -20.27
CA LEU A 36 13.88 -6.99 -19.23
C LEU A 36 15.29 -7.33 -19.78
N SER A 37 16.28 -6.54 -19.35
CA SER A 37 17.64 -6.67 -19.83
C SER A 37 18.26 -7.96 -19.29
N LYS A 38 18.68 -8.84 -20.22
CA LYS A 38 19.40 -10.07 -19.90
C LYS A 38 20.79 -9.70 -19.38
N PRO A 39 21.20 -10.12 -18.17
CA PRO A 39 22.54 -9.85 -17.66
C PRO A 39 23.60 -10.33 -18.67
N GLY A 40 24.46 -9.42 -19.10
CA GLY A 40 25.47 -9.67 -20.14
C GLY A 40 24.99 -9.51 -21.59
N TRP A 41 23.82 -8.91 -21.82
CA TRP A 41 23.45 -8.41 -23.14
C TRP A 41 24.04 -7.01 -23.37
N ASN A 42 24.85 -6.85 -24.41
CA ASN A 42 25.53 -5.60 -24.76
C ASN A 42 25.36 -5.28 -26.25
N THR A 43 25.85 -4.12 -26.69
CA THR A 43 25.82 -3.66 -28.09
C THR A 43 26.54 -4.63 -29.05
N GLU A 44 27.57 -5.35 -28.58
CA GLU A 44 28.24 -6.42 -29.33
C GLU A 44 27.32 -7.63 -29.57
N CYS A 45 26.49 -7.99 -28.58
CA CYS A 45 25.46 -9.02 -28.73
C CYS A 45 24.36 -8.58 -29.72
N ASP A 46 23.89 -7.33 -29.66
CA ASP A 46 22.88 -6.80 -30.60
C ASP A 46 23.37 -6.78 -32.04
N THR A 47 24.57 -6.23 -32.29
CA THR A 47 25.17 -6.18 -33.63
C THR A 47 25.43 -7.58 -34.18
N CYS A 48 25.84 -8.52 -33.33
CA CYS A 48 26.03 -9.91 -33.73
C CYS A 48 24.69 -10.65 -33.98
N GLN A 49 23.64 -10.40 -33.18
CA GLN A 49 22.30 -10.94 -33.43
C GLN A 49 21.74 -10.44 -34.76
N LYS A 50 21.78 -9.13 -35.04
CA LYS A 50 21.34 -8.58 -36.33
C LYS A 50 22.08 -9.19 -37.51
N THR A 51 23.38 -9.47 -37.35
CA THR A 51 24.20 -10.15 -38.37
C THR A 51 23.77 -11.62 -38.55
N LEU A 52 23.47 -12.32 -37.47
CA LEU A 52 22.95 -13.69 -37.48
C LEU A 52 21.57 -13.78 -38.16
N GLU A 53 20.65 -12.89 -37.81
CA GLU A 53 19.30 -12.79 -38.38
C GLU A 53 19.35 -12.50 -39.88
N LYS A 54 20.17 -11.53 -40.30
CA LYS A 54 20.39 -11.22 -41.72
C LYS A 54 20.97 -12.41 -42.50
N ALA A 55 21.91 -13.14 -41.91
CA ALA A 55 22.47 -14.34 -42.53
C ALA A 55 21.46 -15.50 -42.60
N TRP A 56 20.63 -15.68 -41.55
CA TRP A 56 19.56 -16.67 -41.51
C TRP A 56 18.46 -16.37 -42.52
N TYR A 57 18.00 -15.13 -42.59
CA TYR A 57 16.97 -14.68 -43.52
C TYR A 57 17.40 -14.87 -44.98
N ASN A 58 18.65 -14.51 -45.30
CA ASN A 58 19.22 -14.72 -46.64
C ASN A 58 19.31 -16.22 -46.98
N PHE A 59 19.70 -17.08 -46.03
CA PHE A 59 19.69 -18.53 -46.25
C PHE A 59 18.27 -19.10 -46.39
N ARG A 60 17.30 -18.64 -45.57
CA ARG A 60 15.90 -19.06 -45.62
C ARG A 60 15.22 -18.69 -46.94
N ARG A 61 15.53 -17.51 -47.50
CA ARG A 61 15.02 -17.08 -48.81
C ARG A 61 15.76 -17.72 -49.98
N TYR A 62 17.08 -17.93 -49.85
CA TYR A 62 17.95 -18.45 -50.92
C TYR A 62 18.83 -19.59 -50.36
N PRO A 63 18.35 -20.85 -50.36
CA PRO A 63 18.97 -21.99 -49.67
C PRO A 63 20.27 -22.55 -50.29
N THR A 64 21.22 -21.69 -50.65
CA THR A 64 22.50 -22.09 -51.26
C THR A 64 23.54 -22.53 -50.22
N THR A 65 24.47 -23.40 -50.62
CA THR A 65 25.61 -23.84 -49.79
C THR A 65 26.43 -22.66 -49.25
N HIS A 66 26.64 -21.62 -50.07
CA HIS A 66 27.31 -20.39 -49.66
C HIS A 66 26.56 -19.68 -48.51
N ASN A 67 25.25 -19.50 -48.65
CA ASN A 67 24.43 -18.86 -47.62
C ASN A 67 24.35 -19.70 -46.34
N LEU A 68 24.32 -21.04 -46.44
CA LEU A 68 24.39 -21.95 -45.30
C LEU A 68 25.72 -21.81 -44.54
N ILE A 69 26.85 -21.72 -45.24
CA ILE A 69 28.17 -21.48 -44.62
C ILE A 69 28.19 -20.12 -43.92
N LYS A 70 27.66 -19.08 -44.57
CA LYS A 70 27.59 -17.71 -44.01
C LYS A 70 26.74 -17.66 -42.73
N PHE A 71 25.58 -18.32 -42.71
CA PHE A 71 24.75 -18.50 -41.53
C PHE A 71 25.47 -19.31 -40.42
N LYS A 72 26.11 -20.44 -40.76
CA LYS A 72 26.88 -21.25 -39.79
C LYS A 72 28.00 -20.44 -39.14
N LYS A 73 28.76 -19.65 -39.91
CA LYS A 73 29.81 -18.75 -39.40
C LYS A 73 29.23 -17.66 -38.48
N ALA A 74 28.16 -16.98 -38.88
CA ALA A 74 27.49 -15.99 -38.03
C ALA A 74 26.96 -16.60 -36.72
N ARG A 75 26.38 -17.82 -36.78
CA ARG A 75 25.86 -18.55 -35.61
C ARG A 75 26.97 -18.95 -34.63
N ALA A 76 28.15 -19.33 -35.14
CA ALA A 76 29.32 -19.62 -34.32
C ALA A 76 29.82 -18.35 -33.61
N LYS A 77 29.98 -17.24 -34.34
CA LYS A 77 30.41 -15.94 -33.78
C LYS A 77 29.45 -15.43 -32.69
N PHE A 78 28.14 -15.51 -32.93
CA PHE A 78 27.12 -15.16 -31.93
C PHE A 78 27.21 -16.02 -30.66
N ARG A 79 27.39 -17.35 -30.80
CA ARG A 79 27.59 -18.27 -29.67
C ARG A 79 28.89 -18.02 -28.90
N GLN A 80 29.91 -17.42 -29.52
CA GLN A 80 31.16 -17.04 -28.86
C GLN A 80 31.00 -15.73 -28.09
N ILE A 81 30.50 -14.67 -28.74
CA ILE A 81 30.30 -13.34 -28.13
C ILE A 81 29.32 -13.43 -26.95
N ARG A 82 28.19 -14.14 -27.10
CA ARG A 82 27.24 -14.35 -26.00
C ARG A 82 27.87 -15.06 -24.79
N ARG A 83 28.71 -16.09 -25.02
CA ARG A 83 29.42 -16.79 -23.93
C ARG A 83 30.45 -15.88 -23.26
N ARG A 84 31.23 -15.11 -24.03
CA ARG A 84 32.20 -14.14 -23.50
C ARG A 84 31.51 -13.10 -22.62
N SER A 85 30.44 -12.48 -23.13
CA SER A 85 29.72 -11.40 -22.43
C SER A 85 28.99 -11.89 -21.17
N MET A 86 28.45 -13.12 -21.19
CA MET A 86 27.86 -13.73 -20.00
C MET A 86 28.91 -14.05 -18.93
N ASN A 87 30.07 -14.59 -19.33
CA ASN A 87 31.18 -14.88 -18.41
C ASN A 87 31.77 -13.61 -17.78
N THR A 88 32.04 -12.56 -18.55
CA THR A 88 32.57 -11.30 -18.00
C THR A 88 31.59 -10.65 -17.01
N THR A 89 30.29 -10.69 -17.32
CA THR A 89 29.23 -10.22 -16.42
C THR A 89 29.17 -11.04 -15.13
N TRP A 90 29.34 -12.37 -15.23
CA TRP A 90 29.36 -13.25 -14.07
C TRP A 90 30.59 -12.99 -13.18
N CYS A 91 31.79 -12.90 -13.74
CA CYS A 91 33.00 -12.58 -12.97
C CYS A 91 32.89 -11.22 -12.27
N SER A 92 32.41 -10.19 -12.98
CA SER A 92 32.16 -8.86 -12.39
C SER A 92 31.13 -8.92 -11.25
N TYR A 93 30.07 -9.72 -11.41
CA TYR A 93 29.08 -9.90 -10.35
C TYR A 93 29.65 -10.62 -9.12
N VAL A 94 30.32 -11.76 -9.29
CA VAL A 94 30.92 -12.52 -8.17
C VAL A 94 31.91 -11.64 -7.40
N ASN A 95 32.74 -10.88 -8.10
CA ASN A 95 33.68 -9.92 -7.48
C ASN A 95 32.98 -8.75 -6.74
N SER A 96 31.68 -8.52 -6.97
CA SER A 96 30.88 -7.52 -6.24
C SER A 96 30.20 -8.04 -4.98
N ILE A 97 30.29 -9.34 -4.68
CA ILE A 97 29.67 -9.95 -3.49
C ILE A 97 30.61 -9.77 -2.29
N THR A 98 30.28 -8.82 -1.42
CA THR A 98 30.98 -8.60 -0.14
C THR A 98 30.08 -8.97 1.04
N ARG A 99 30.66 -9.07 2.24
CA ARG A 99 29.94 -9.38 3.49
C ARG A 99 28.85 -8.34 3.87
N GLN A 100 28.83 -7.19 3.21
CA GLN A 100 27.83 -6.13 3.38
C GLN A 100 26.63 -6.25 2.43
N VAL A 101 26.69 -7.13 1.41
CA VAL A 101 25.60 -7.30 0.45
C VAL A 101 24.50 -8.18 1.05
N SER A 102 23.27 -7.66 1.13
CA SER A 102 22.15 -8.42 1.68
C SER A 102 21.77 -9.62 0.80
N SER A 103 21.33 -10.70 1.45
CA SER A 103 20.90 -11.94 0.78
C SER A 103 19.85 -11.71 -0.31
N LYS A 104 18.94 -10.75 -0.11
CA LYS A 104 17.94 -10.35 -1.11
C LYS A 104 18.58 -9.87 -2.42
N ILE A 105 19.58 -9.00 -2.35
CA ILE A 105 20.27 -8.45 -3.53
C ILE A 105 21.03 -9.55 -4.29
N VAL A 106 21.63 -10.50 -3.56
CA VAL A 106 22.27 -11.68 -4.15
C VAL A 106 21.24 -12.51 -4.92
N TRP A 107 20.15 -12.93 -4.26
CA TRP A 107 19.12 -13.75 -4.88
C TRP A 107 18.39 -13.07 -6.05
N ASP A 108 18.15 -11.76 -5.99
CA ASP A 108 17.56 -10.99 -7.09
C ASP A 108 18.45 -10.97 -8.34
N LYS A 109 19.77 -10.91 -8.18
CA LYS A 109 20.71 -10.99 -9.31
C LYS A 109 20.83 -12.41 -9.85
N VAL A 110 20.91 -13.43 -8.98
CA VAL A 110 20.91 -14.85 -9.40
C VAL A 110 19.66 -15.18 -10.23
N ARG A 111 18.46 -14.79 -9.74
CA ARG A 111 17.19 -14.93 -10.46
C ARG A 111 17.23 -14.33 -11.88
N LYS A 112 17.70 -13.08 -12.02
CA LYS A 112 17.85 -12.41 -13.32
C LYS A 112 18.82 -13.13 -14.28
N VAL A 113 19.90 -13.73 -13.76
CA VAL A 113 20.87 -14.48 -14.58
C VAL A 113 20.26 -15.77 -15.13
N PHE A 114 19.42 -16.46 -14.34
CA PHE A 114 18.65 -17.62 -14.81
C PHE A 114 17.43 -17.26 -15.70
N GLY A 115 17.21 -15.97 -16.00
CA GLY A 115 16.03 -15.51 -16.75
C GLY A 115 14.73 -15.58 -15.95
N CYS A 116 14.79 -15.95 -14.67
CA CYS A 116 13.69 -15.89 -13.73
C CYS A 116 13.52 -14.45 -13.26
N TYR A 117 13.03 -13.57 -14.14
CA TYR A 117 12.67 -12.23 -13.72
C TYR A 117 11.52 -12.31 -12.72
N SER A 118 11.63 -11.56 -11.63
CA SER A 118 10.46 -11.13 -10.89
C SER A 118 9.74 -10.06 -11.73
N ASP A 119 9.09 -10.50 -12.81
CA ASP A 119 7.86 -9.83 -13.19
C ASP A 119 6.96 -9.81 -11.96
N THR A 120 6.24 -8.71 -11.76
CA THR A 120 5.23 -8.61 -10.71
C THR A 120 4.34 -9.84 -10.78
N GLN A 121 4.11 -10.52 -9.64
CA GLN A 121 3.32 -11.74 -9.54
C GLN A 121 1.86 -11.47 -9.94
N ASN A 122 1.62 -11.39 -11.24
CA ASN A 122 0.29 -11.33 -11.81
C ASN A 122 -0.30 -12.73 -11.70
N ILE A 123 -1.41 -12.83 -10.99
CA ILE A 123 -2.16 -14.08 -10.82
C ILE A 123 -2.64 -14.49 -12.22
N SER A 124 -2.01 -15.53 -12.77
CA SER A 124 -2.33 -16.06 -14.11
C SER A 124 -3.49 -17.05 -14.11
N PHE A 125 -3.80 -17.60 -12.94
CA PHE A 125 -5.03 -18.35 -12.67
C PHE A 125 -5.36 -18.28 -11.18
N LEU A 126 -6.65 -18.34 -10.85
CA LEU A 126 -7.17 -18.42 -9.48
C LEU A 126 -8.05 -19.67 -9.38
N ASN A 127 -7.87 -20.48 -8.33
CA ASN A 127 -8.80 -21.55 -8.01
C ASN A 127 -9.81 -21.03 -6.97
N TYR A 128 -11.09 -20.98 -7.34
CA TYR A 128 -12.18 -20.53 -6.48
C TYR A 128 -13.32 -21.54 -6.56
N ASN A 129 -13.75 -22.07 -5.41
CA ASN A 129 -14.79 -23.11 -5.29
C ASN A 129 -14.60 -24.33 -6.22
N GLY A 130 -13.35 -24.70 -6.52
CA GLY A 130 -12.99 -25.82 -7.39
C GLY A 130 -12.95 -25.50 -8.88
N GLN A 131 -13.28 -24.28 -9.31
CA GLN A 131 -13.12 -23.81 -10.68
C GLN A 131 -11.80 -23.04 -10.84
N VAL A 132 -11.10 -23.31 -11.95
CA VAL A 132 -9.87 -22.59 -12.33
C VAL A 132 -10.23 -21.45 -13.26
N ILE A 133 -10.10 -20.23 -12.77
CA ILE A 133 -10.38 -18.99 -13.49
C ILE A 133 -9.06 -18.46 -14.04
N SER A 134 -8.96 -18.25 -15.34
CA SER A 134 -7.75 -17.75 -16.02
C SER A 134 -7.89 -16.36 -16.63
N ASP A 135 -9.10 -15.81 -16.75
CA ASP A 135 -9.28 -14.44 -17.23
C ASP A 135 -8.92 -13.41 -16.15
N ALA A 136 -8.14 -12.40 -16.53
CA ALA A 136 -7.62 -11.42 -15.58
C ALA A 136 -8.69 -10.43 -15.05
N LYS A 137 -9.80 -10.20 -15.78
CA LYS A 137 -10.93 -9.41 -15.26
C LYS A 137 -11.76 -10.27 -14.30
N GLU A 138 -12.04 -11.52 -14.64
CA GLU A 138 -12.75 -12.44 -13.76
C GLU A 138 -11.99 -12.69 -12.45
N ILE A 139 -10.67 -12.92 -12.50
CA ILE A 139 -9.82 -13.03 -11.29
C ILE A 139 -9.93 -11.74 -10.44
N ALA A 140 -9.88 -10.56 -11.06
CA ALA A 140 -10.00 -9.29 -10.34
C ALA A 140 -11.39 -9.11 -9.71
N ASN A 141 -12.46 -9.52 -10.41
CA ASN A 141 -13.82 -9.50 -9.91
C ASN A 141 -14.05 -10.50 -8.76
N VAL A 142 -13.54 -11.73 -8.85
CA VAL A 142 -13.68 -12.74 -7.78
C VAL A 142 -12.92 -12.32 -6.52
N ILE A 143 -11.73 -11.73 -6.67
CA ILE A 143 -11.00 -11.15 -5.53
C ILE A 143 -11.79 -9.97 -4.92
N GLY A 144 -12.35 -9.09 -5.76
CA GLY A 144 -13.17 -7.96 -5.31
C GLY A 144 -14.43 -8.39 -4.56
N GLN A 145 -15.15 -9.39 -5.09
CA GLN A 145 -16.32 -9.99 -4.47
C GLN A 145 -15.96 -10.65 -3.13
N THR A 146 -14.91 -11.46 -3.08
CA THR A 146 -14.46 -12.14 -1.85
C THR A 146 -14.13 -11.12 -0.75
N LEU A 147 -13.48 -10.00 -1.09
CA LEU A 147 -13.18 -8.92 -0.14
C LEU A 147 -14.44 -8.14 0.28
N SER A 148 -15.40 -7.97 -0.62
CA SER A 148 -16.71 -7.39 -0.31
C SER A 148 -17.48 -8.26 0.70
N GLU A 149 -17.53 -9.58 0.47
CA GLU A 149 -18.17 -10.58 1.34
C GLU A 149 -17.50 -10.67 2.71
N ILE A 150 -16.17 -10.61 2.78
CA ILE A 150 -15.40 -10.51 4.03
C ILE A 150 -15.83 -9.30 4.87
N SER A 151 -16.18 -8.18 4.24
CA SER A 151 -16.67 -6.97 4.90
C SER A 151 -18.19 -6.99 5.17
N GLY A 152 -18.90 -8.03 4.75
CA GLY A 152 -20.36 -8.13 4.83
C GLY A 152 -20.88 -8.68 6.17
N GLU A 153 -22.20 -8.59 6.37
CA GLU A 153 -22.85 -9.13 7.59
C GLU A 153 -22.62 -10.63 7.80
N SER A 154 -22.51 -11.42 6.72
CA SER A 154 -22.25 -12.87 6.75
C SER A 154 -20.87 -13.26 7.31
N SER A 155 -19.99 -12.28 7.52
CA SER A 155 -18.65 -12.47 8.11
C SER A 155 -18.69 -12.60 9.65
N TYR A 156 -19.83 -12.32 10.29
CA TYR A 156 -20.01 -12.33 11.74
C TYR A 156 -20.84 -13.54 12.24
N PRO A 157 -20.66 -13.99 13.50
CA PRO A 157 -21.54 -14.97 14.13
C PRO A 157 -23.00 -14.49 14.23
N ASN A 158 -23.96 -15.40 14.08
CA ASN A 158 -25.40 -15.08 14.08
C ASN A 158 -25.86 -14.27 15.31
N ASP A 159 -25.37 -14.62 16.50
CA ASP A 159 -25.70 -13.93 17.75
C ASP A 159 -25.23 -12.46 17.72
N PHE A 160 -24.05 -12.22 17.14
CA PHE A 160 -23.54 -10.86 16.94
C PHE A 160 -24.32 -10.10 15.86
N ILE A 161 -24.82 -10.77 14.81
CA ILE A 161 -25.68 -10.12 13.80
C ILE A 161 -26.97 -9.60 14.45
N ALA A 162 -27.59 -10.38 15.36
CA ALA A 162 -28.78 -9.95 16.09
C ALA A 162 -28.49 -8.74 17.00
N PHE A 163 -27.39 -8.80 17.77
CA PHE A 163 -26.93 -7.68 18.60
C PHE A 163 -26.62 -6.42 17.77
N LYS A 164 -25.86 -6.57 16.67
CA LYS A 164 -25.51 -5.52 15.72
C LYS A 164 -26.76 -4.80 15.21
N LYS A 165 -27.78 -5.54 14.77
CA LYS A 165 -29.03 -4.97 14.25
C LYS A 165 -29.81 -4.18 15.30
N CYS A 166 -29.78 -4.62 16.55
CA CYS A 166 -30.39 -3.89 17.68
C CYS A 166 -29.63 -2.60 18.02
N GLU A 167 -28.29 -2.64 18.03
CA GLU A 167 -27.46 -1.46 18.29
C GLU A 167 -27.49 -0.45 17.13
N GLU A 168 -27.54 -0.90 15.88
CA GLU A 168 -27.55 -0.02 14.70
C GLU A 168 -28.87 0.74 14.50
N GLN A 169 -29.97 0.28 15.12
CA GLN A 169 -31.20 1.05 15.24
C GLN A 169 -31.06 2.26 16.17
N LYS A 170 -30.07 2.27 17.08
CA LYS A 170 -29.80 3.41 17.97
C LYS A 170 -28.99 4.45 17.19
N SER A 171 -29.55 5.65 17.06
CA SER A 171 -28.86 6.73 16.35
C SER A 171 -27.63 7.21 17.13
N VAL A 172 -26.49 7.27 16.44
CA VAL A 172 -25.25 7.85 16.98
C VAL A 172 -25.14 9.28 16.47
N ASP A 173 -25.69 10.21 17.24
CA ASP A 173 -25.77 11.62 16.90
C ASP A 173 -24.83 12.47 17.76
N PHE A 174 -23.84 13.06 17.10
CA PHE A 174 -22.86 13.93 17.74
C PHE A 174 -23.47 15.32 17.92
N LEU A 175 -23.66 15.73 19.18
CA LEU A 175 -24.23 17.03 19.52
C LEU A 175 -23.41 18.18 18.87
N PRO A 176 -24.05 19.27 18.42
CA PRO A 176 -23.38 20.42 17.82
C PRO A 176 -22.76 21.32 18.91
N SER A 177 -21.70 20.83 19.55
CA SER A 177 -20.79 21.64 20.36
C SER A 177 -19.51 21.90 19.57
N TYR A 178 -19.02 23.14 19.64
CA TYR A 178 -17.77 23.59 19.00
C TYR A 178 -16.83 24.28 20.00
N ALA A 179 -17.12 24.18 21.30
CA ALA A 179 -16.36 24.82 22.37
C ALA A 179 -15.03 24.10 22.68
N GLU A 180 -14.88 22.85 22.25
CA GLU A 180 -13.74 22.01 22.52
C GLU A 180 -12.56 22.31 21.57
N ASP A 181 -11.33 22.36 22.10
CA ASP A 181 -10.11 22.72 21.37
C ASP A 181 -9.94 21.99 20.01
N TYR A 182 -10.38 20.72 19.94
CA TYR A 182 -10.27 19.89 18.75
C TYR A 182 -11.21 20.30 17.60
N ASN A 183 -12.26 21.08 17.88
CA ASN A 183 -13.21 21.63 16.91
C ASN A 183 -12.79 22.97 16.28
N SER A 184 -11.69 23.56 16.77
CA SER A 184 -11.06 24.77 16.20
C SER A 184 -10.66 24.61 14.72
N THR A 185 -10.40 25.71 14.01
CA THR A 185 -9.84 25.66 12.66
C THR A 185 -8.44 25.03 12.66
N PHE A 186 -8.02 24.42 11.54
CA PHE A 186 -6.67 23.87 11.43
C PHE A 186 -5.63 24.97 11.34
N SER A 187 -4.63 24.95 12.22
CA SER A 187 -3.52 25.89 12.16
C SER A 187 -2.54 25.53 11.06
N TYR A 188 -1.88 26.54 10.48
CA TYR A 188 -0.79 26.33 9.52
C TYR A 188 0.36 25.50 10.12
N HIS A 189 0.59 25.60 11.44
CA HIS A 189 1.60 24.81 12.14
C HIS A 189 1.24 23.31 12.19
N GLU A 190 -0.01 22.95 12.43
CA GLU A 190 -0.48 21.56 12.34
C GLU A 190 -0.31 21.00 10.93
N LEU A 191 -0.71 21.77 9.91
CA LEU A 191 -0.55 21.39 8.51
C LEU A 191 0.93 21.15 8.16
N LYS A 192 1.82 22.10 8.52
CA LYS A 192 3.26 21.99 8.30
C LYS A 192 3.88 20.80 9.04
N ASN A 193 3.45 20.52 10.28
CA ASN A 193 3.90 19.36 11.05
C ASN A 193 3.43 18.03 10.45
N ALA A 194 2.19 17.96 9.96
CA ALA A 194 1.67 16.79 9.25
C ALA A 194 2.42 16.56 7.93
N LEU A 195 2.77 17.65 7.23
CA LEU A 195 3.52 17.64 5.98
C LEU A 195 4.95 17.13 6.18
N ILE A 196 5.67 17.63 7.19
CA ILE A 196 7.02 17.16 7.56
C ILE A 196 7.00 15.66 7.87
N LYS A 197 6.00 15.19 8.62
CA LYS A 197 5.80 13.77 9.00
C LYS A 197 5.17 12.91 7.89
N SER A 198 4.92 13.44 6.70
CA SER A 198 4.50 12.63 5.55
C SER A 198 5.71 11.96 4.90
N ASN A 199 5.56 10.72 4.46
CA ASN A 199 6.60 10.02 3.69
C ASN A 199 6.30 10.13 2.19
N PRO A 200 7.30 10.08 1.30
CA PRO A 200 7.03 9.87 -0.12
C PRO A 200 6.30 8.54 -0.30
N THR A 201 5.09 8.59 -0.85
CA THR A 201 4.23 7.43 -1.17
C THR A 201 3.54 7.74 -2.47
N SER A 202 3.25 6.74 -3.31
CA SER A 202 2.48 6.94 -4.56
C SER A 202 1.26 7.85 -4.36
N PRO A 203 0.92 8.60 -5.42
CA PRO A 203 -0.25 9.47 -5.39
C PRO A 203 -1.53 8.63 -5.27
N GLY A 204 -2.66 9.28 -4.98
CA GLY A 204 -3.97 8.64 -5.07
C GLY A 204 -4.51 8.64 -6.51
N PRO A 205 -5.81 8.40 -6.68
CA PRO A 205 -6.50 8.56 -7.97
C PRO A 205 -6.36 9.98 -8.56
N ASP A 206 -6.13 10.97 -7.69
CA ASP A 206 -5.82 12.38 -7.99
C ASP A 206 -4.44 12.60 -8.65
N GLN A 207 -3.56 11.59 -8.68
CA GLN A 207 -2.19 11.67 -9.21
C GLN A 207 -1.25 12.70 -8.52
N ILE A 208 -1.72 13.47 -7.54
CA ILE A 208 -0.91 14.39 -6.73
C ILE A 208 -0.03 13.59 -5.76
N HIS A 209 1.28 13.81 -5.78
CA HIS A 209 2.25 13.14 -4.90
C HIS A 209 2.54 13.96 -3.63
N ASN A 210 2.80 13.31 -2.49
CA ASN A 210 3.15 13.98 -1.22
C ASN A 210 4.32 14.97 -1.37
N ASN A 211 5.24 14.71 -2.31
CA ASN A 211 6.38 15.61 -2.55
C ASN A 211 5.98 16.89 -3.29
N MET A 212 4.93 16.87 -4.13
CA MET A 212 4.37 18.10 -4.70
C MET A 212 3.84 18.99 -3.58
N LEU A 213 3.22 18.39 -2.56
CA LEU A 213 2.77 19.10 -1.35
C LEU A 213 3.94 19.61 -0.49
N LYS A 214 5.02 18.84 -0.35
CA LYS A 214 6.22 19.24 0.41
C LYS A 214 7.04 20.35 -0.26
N HIS A 215 7.04 20.40 -1.59
CA HIS A 215 7.87 21.32 -2.39
C HIS A 215 7.06 22.47 -3.02
N LEU A 216 5.89 22.77 -2.47
CA LEU A 216 5.14 24.00 -2.71
C LEU A 216 5.91 25.21 -2.14
N GLY A 217 6.94 25.66 -2.87
CA GLY A 217 7.57 26.98 -2.69
C GLY A 217 8.96 27.02 -2.06
N LYS A 218 9.99 26.46 -2.73
CA LYS A 218 11.30 27.08 -3.02
C LYS A 218 12.12 26.15 -3.95
N ASP A 219 13.01 26.72 -4.76
CA ASP A 219 13.59 26.24 -6.03
C ASP A 219 13.86 24.74 -6.31
N LYS A 220 13.88 24.41 -7.62
CA LYS A 220 13.76 23.05 -8.20
C LYS A 220 14.92 22.68 -9.18
N GLN A 221 15.90 21.83 -8.83
CA GLN A 221 16.83 21.23 -9.82
C GLN A 221 17.48 19.85 -9.42
N ASP A 222 16.71 18.78 -9.14
CA ASP A 222 17.25 17.38 -9.28
C ASP A 222 16.13 16.33 -9.53
N PRO A 223 16.11 15.64 -10.68
CA PRO A 223 15.11 14.59 -10.97
C PRO A 223 15.35 13.22 -10.32
N ASN A 224 16.53 12.92 -9.75
CA ASN A 224 16.97 11.53 -9.56
C ASN A 224 16.43 10.77 -8.33
N ASN A 225 15.57 11.38 -7.50
CA ASN A 225 15.43 10.98 -6.09
C ASN A 225 14.14 10.22 -5.68
N TYR A 226 13.35 9.66 -6.61
CA TYR A 226 12.02 9.07 -6.28
C TYR A 226 11.75 7.65 -6.80
N ARG A 227 11.10 6.83 -5.95
CA ARG A 227 10.48 5.52 -6.25
C ARG A 227 9.09 5.40 -5.56
N PRO A 228 8.10 4.67 -6.11
CA PRO A 228 6.67 4.78 -5.72
C PRO A 228 6.09 3.58 -4.91
N ILE A 229 4.75 3.62 -4.63
CA ILE A 229 3.79 2.73 -3.88
C ILE A 229 3.18 3.48 -2.65
N ALA A 230 1.88 3.49 -2.27
CA ALA A 230 0.57 3.09 -2.87
C ALA A 230 -0.55 4.15 -2.62
N LEU A 231 -1.80 3.93 -3.10
CA LEU A 231 -2.79 4.97 -3.44
C LEU A 231 -3.94 5.28 -2.42
N THR A 232 -3.89 6.47 -1.83
CA THR A 232 -5.05 7.33 -1.47
C THR A 232 -4.60 8.79 -1.71
N SER A 233 -5.52 9.74 -1.91
CA SER A 233 -5.15 11.11 -2.30
C SER A 233 -4.17 11.73 -1.29
N CYS A 234 -3.15 12.41 -1.79
CA CYS A 234 -2.09 12.92 -0.91
C CYS A 234 -2.61 14.04 0.01
N LEU A 235 -3.63 14.78 -0.45
CA LEU A 235 -4.38 15.74 0.36
C LEU A 235 -5.20 15.05 1.46
N SER A 236 -5.93 13.95 1.18
CA SER A 236 -6.64 13.20 2.23
C SER A 236 -5.66 12.57 3.23
N LYS A 237 -4.55 11.96 2.79
CA LYS A 237 -3.48 11.44 3.67
C LYS A 237 -2.90 12.51 4.61
N LEU A 238 -2.84 13.76 4.16
CA LEU A 238 -2.37 14.90 4.95
C LEU A 238 -3.42 15.36 5.97
N LEU A 239 -4.67 15.50 5.54
CA LEU A 239 -5.80 15.84 6.40
C LEU A 239 -6.03 14.77 7.49
N GLU A 240 -6.00 13.48 7.12
CA GLU A 240 -6.04 12.34 8.04
C GLU A 240 -4.95 12.41 9.11
N ARG A 241 -3.73 12.84 8.77
CA ARG A 241 -2.64 13.02 9.75
C ARG A 241 -2.95 14.12 10.76
N VAL A 242 -3.53 15.24 10.32
CA VAL A 242 -3.92 16.34 11.23
C VAL A 242 -5.06 15.90 12.15
N VAL A 243 -6.10 15.29 11.58
CA VAL A 243 -7.24 14.72 12.33
C VAL A 243 -6.79 13.65 13.32
N SER A 244 -5.92 12.73 12.91
CA SER A 244 -5.34 11.68 13.76
C SER A 244 -4.52 12.26 14.93
N ALA A 245 -3.76 13.34 14.71
CA ALA A 245 -3.02 14.01 15.77
C ALA A 245 -3.95 14.63 16.84
N ARG A 246 -5.04 15.27 16.42
CA ARG A 246 -6.06 15.81 17.34
C ARG A 246 -6.79 14.70 18.10
N LEU A 247 -7.26 13.67 17.40
CA LEU A 247 -7.95 12.53 18.00
C LEU A 247 -7.06 11.81 19.03
N MET A 248 -5.79 11.55 18.70
CA MET A 248 -4.83 10.95 19.62
C MET A 248 -4.64 11.80 20.89
N HIS A 249 -4.59 13.14 20.77
CA HIS A 249 -4.48 14.01 21.93
C HIS A 249 -5.70 13.90 22.86
N VAL A 250 -6.91 13.85 22.30
CA VAL A 250 -8.14 13.68 23.10
C VAL A 250 -8.17 12.30 23.77
N LEU A 251 -7.85 11.23 23.05
CA LEU A 251 -7.88 9.85 23.57
C LEU A 251 -6.84 9.59 24.69
N GLU A 252 -5.66 10.20 24.60
CA GLU A 252 -4.66 10.14 25.67
C GLU A 252 -5.08 11.03 26.87
N ARG A 253 -5.66 12.22 26.63
CA ARG A 253 -6.17 13.11 27.70
C ARG A 253 -7.35 12.50 28.47
N SER A 254 -8.21 11.74 27.81
CA SER A 254 -9.32 11.01 28.43
C SER A 254 -8.90 9.66 29.04
N MET A 255 -7.61 9.32 29.04
CA MET A 255 -7.06 8.06 29.59
C MET A 255 -7.72 6.79 29.01
N TRP A 256 -8.22 6.84 27.78
CA TRP A 256 -9.02 5.77 27.19
C TRP A 256 -8.21 4.50 26.89
N PHE A 257 -6.94 4.65 26.52
CA PHE A 257 -6.08 3.52 26.19
C PHE A 257 -5.58 2.80 27.45
N VAL A 258 -5.96 1.53 27.58
CA VAL A 258 -5.49 0.62 28.64
C VAL A 258 -3.95 0.69 28.79
N PRO A 259 -3.38 0.75 30.01
CA PRO A 259 -1.94 0.82 30.23
C PRO A 259 -1.11 -0.34 29.66
N SER A 260 -1.74 -1.47 29.31
CA SER A 260 -1.10 -2.59 28.59
C SER A 260 -0.91 -2.31 27.10
N GLN A 261 -1.78 -1.51 26.47
CA GLN A 261 -1.76 -1.22 25.03
C GLN A 261 -0.52 -0.42 24.64
N SER A 262 0.26 -0.93 23.68
CA SER A 262 1.49 -0.32 23.17
C SER A 262 1.49 -0.13 21.65
N GLY A 263 0.54 -0.73 20.93
CA GLY A 263 0.42 -0.59 19.47
C GLY A 263 0.16 0.86 19.07
N PHE A 264 1.02 1.40 18.19
CA PHE A 264 0.96 2.73 17.56
C PHE A 264 0.69 3.93 18.50
N ARG A 265 0.91 3.78 19.82
CA ARG A 265 0.85 4.88 20.79
C ARG A 265 2.16 5.65 20.82
N ARG A 266 2.08 6.95 21.12
CA ARG A 266 3.26 7.82 21.17
C ARG A 266 4.16 7.40 22.34
N ARG A 267 5.48 7.29 22.12
CA ARG A 267 6.48 6.84 23.10
C ARG A 267 6.26 5.41 23.63
N ARG A 268 5.60 4.54 22.85
CA ARG A 268 5.52 3.10 23.12
C ARG A 268 5.96 2.31 21.89
N GLY A 269 6.48 1.11 22.11
CA GLY A 269 6.99 0.23 21.06
C GLY A 269 6.78 -1.26 21.37
N THR A 270 7.19 -2.10 20.43
CA THR A 270 7.17 -3.57 20.60
C THR A 270 8.08 -4.05 21.72
N ILE A 271 9.17 -3.31 21.97
CA ILE A 271 10.13 -3.57 23.06
C ILE A 271 9.44 -3.54 24.43
N ASP A 272 8.51 -2.60 24.67
CA ASP A 272 7.79 -2.50 25.95
C ASP A 272 6.95 -3.75 26.25
N ASN A 273 6.36 -4.33 25.21
CA ASN A 273 5.58 -5.57 25.33
C ASN A 273 6.48 -6.80 25.50
N LEU A 274 7.62 -6.84 24.79
CA LEU A 274 8.61 -7.88 24.95
C LEU A 274 9.19 -7.91 26.38
N LEU A 275 9.56 -6.74 26.91
CA LEU A 275 10.05 -6.60 28.29
C LEU A 275 9.01 -7.02 29.33
N LYS A 276 7.73 -6.66 29.14
CA LYS A 276 6.64 -7.13 30.03
C LYS A 276 6.52 -8.66 30.04
N LEU A 277 6.55 -9.29 28.86
CA LEU A 277 6.49 -10.74 28.74
C LEU A 277 7.73 -11.41 29.35
N GLU A 278 8.92 -10.88 29.08
CA GLU A 278 10.17 -11.39 29.65
C GLU A 278 10.20 -11.30 31.18
N THR A 279 9.77 -10.16 31.74
CA THR A 279 9.64 -9.98 33.21
C THR A 279 8.63 -10.98 33.79
N ALA A 280 7.46 -11.17 33.16
CA ALA A 280 6.49 -12.16 33.63
C ALA A 280 7.04 -13.59 33.61
N ILE A 281 7.82 -13.96 32.58
CA ILE A 281 8.52 -15.25 32.49
C ILE A 281 9.54 -15.38 33.64
N ARG A 282 10.40 -14.37 33.84
CA ARG A 282 11.41 -14.35 34.92
C ARG A 282 10.77 -14.45 36.30
N GLU A 283 9.70 -13.70 36.57
CA GLU A 283 8.97 -13.75 37.84
C GLU A 283 8.34 -15.12 38.10
N ALA A 284 7.77 -15.76 37.08
CA ALA A 284 7.20 -17.10 37.20
C ALA A 284 8.27 -18.13 37.58
N PHE A 285 9.43 -18.10 36.92
CA PHE A 285 10.58 -18.95 37.27
C PHE A 285 11.06 -18.73 38.71
N VAL A 286 11.27 -17.48 39.14
CA VAL A 286 11.69 -17.15 40.51
C VAL A 286 10.68 -17.65 41.55
N ARG A 287 9.38 -17.53 41.26
CA ARG A 287 8.29 -17.98 42.15
C ARG A 287 7.99 -19.48 42.03
N LYS A 288 8.74 -20.25 41.23
CA LYS A 288 8.48 -21.67 40.91
C LYS A 288 7.04 -21.93 40.42
N LYS A 289 6.47 -21.00 39.66
CA LYS A 289 5.14 -21.10 39.05
C LYS A 289 5.25 -21.31 37.54
N HIS A 290 4.24 -21.95 36.96
CA HIS A 290 4.08 -22.00 35.51
C HIS A 290 3.44 -20.70 35.00
N LEU A 291 3.98 -20.15 33.92
CA LEU A 291 3.34 -19.09 33.14
C LEU A 291 2.75 -19.72 31.87
N VAL A 292 1.48 -19.43 31.60
CA VAL A 292 0.83 -19.74 30.33
C VAL A 292 0.60 -18.42 29.60
N SER A 293 0.95 -18.37 28.31
CA SER A 293 0.71 -17.21 27.46
C SER A 293 -0.19 -17.62 26.29
N ILE A 294 -1.26 -16.87 26.08
CA ILE A 294 -2.22 -17.09 24.99
C ILE A 294 -2.06 -15.92 24.02
N PHE A 295 -1.81 -16.23 22.75
CA PHE A 295 -1.65 -15.24 21.68
C PHE A 295 -2.88 -15.31 20.77
N PHE A 296 -3.62 -14.20 20.70
CA PHE A 296 -4.74 -14.04 19.77
C PHE A 296 -4.28 -13.24 18.55
N ASP A 297 -4.62 -13.73 17.36
CA ASP A 297 -4.51 -12.97 16.11
C ASP A 297 -5.90 -12.82 15.49
N ILE A 298 -6.19 -11.64 14.94
CA ILE A 298 -7.53 -11.30 14.42
C ILE A 298 -7.49 -11.36 12.90
N GLU A 299 -8.03 -12.45 12.35
CA GLU A 299 -8.11 -12.63 10.90
C GLU A 299 -8.86 -11.46 10.23
N LYS A 300 -8.20 -10.76 9.30
CA LYS A 300 -8.75 -9.63 8.51
C LYS A 300 -9.32 -8.51 9.40
N ALA A 301 -8.62 -8.21 10.49
CA ALA A 301 -9.06 -7.25 11.53
C ALA A 301 -9.54 -5.90 10.97
N TYR A 302 -8.81 -5.32 10.01
CA TYR A 302 -9.15 -4.03 9.41
C TYR A 302 -10.44 -4.11 8.59
N ASP A 303 -10.64 -5.17 7.81
CA ASP A 303 -11.81 -5.32 6.92
C ASP A 303 -13.10 -5.69 7.68
N ARG A 304 -12.96 -6.33 8.86
CA ARG A 304 -14.06 -6.73 9.76
C ARG A 304 -14.34 -5.75 10.90
N THR A 305 -13.67 -4.59 10.93
CA THR A 305 -13.88 -3.62 12.03
C THR A 305 -15.27 -2.99 11.96
N TRP A 306 -16.13 -3.25 12.96
CA TRP A 306 -17.50 -2.74 13.00
C TRP A 306 -17.57 -1.21 13.11
N ARG A 307 -18.13 -0.56 12.08
CA ARG A 307 -18.14 0.90 11.90
C ARG A 307 -19.07 1.62 12.86
N HIS A 308 -20.30 1.13 13.07
CA HIS A 308 -21.23 1.73 14.05
C HIS A 308 -20.64 1.65 15.45
N GLY A 309 -20.06 0.50 15.82
CA GLY A 309 -19.31 0.34 17.07
C GLY A 309 -18.20 1.39 17.25
N ILE A 310 -17.39 1.69 16.23
CA ILE A 310 -16.41 2.79 16.33
C ILE A 310 -17.09 4.12 16.65
N LEU A 311 -18.19 4.45 15.96
CA LEU A 311 -18.90 5.72 16.16
C LEU A 311 -19.56 5.79 17.54
N LYS A 312 -20.18 4.70 18.01
CA LYS A 312 -20.81 4.59 19.32
C LYS A 312 -19.79 4.88 20.43
N ASP A 313 -18.70 4.12 20.54
CA ASP A 313 -17.70 4.40 21.58
C ASP A 313 -16.88 5.69 21.32
N LEU A 314 -17.13 6.46 20.23
CA LEU A 314 -16.64 7.85 20.11
C LEU A 314 -17.65 8.84 20.69
N SER A 315 -18.95 8.55 20.58
CA SER A 315 -20.04 9.27 21.24
C SER A 315 -20.00 9.08 22.76
N ASP A 316 -19.70 7.87 23.22
CA ASP A 316 -19.61 7.53 24.66
C ASP A 316 -18.44 8.25 25.36
N ILE A 317 -17.39 8.61 24.62
CA ILE A 317 -16.28 9.49 25.08
C ILE A 317 -16.74 10.95 25.22
N GLY A 318 -17.91 11.30 24.70
CA GLY A 318 -18.45 12.66 24.69
C GLY A 318 -17.89 13.55 23.59
N LEU A 319 -17.40 12.98 22.47
CA LEU A 319 -16.98 13.76 21.30
C LEU A 319 -18.18 14.43 20.62
N LYS A 320 -18.01 15.70 20.25
CA LYS A 320 -19.07 16.56 19.71
C LYS A 320 -18.56 17.37 18.51
N GLY A 321 -19.46 17.90 17.69
CA GLY A 321 -19.11 18.80 16.58
C GLY A 321 -18.33 18.15 15.44
N ASN A 322 -17.34 18.88 14.92
CA ASN A 322 -16.72 18.63 13.61
C ASN A 322 -15.88 17.35 13.55
N LEU A 323 -15.10 17.06 14.59
CA LEU A 323 -14.19 15.90 14.60
C LEU A 323 -14.91 14.55 14.42
N PRO A 324 -15.93 14.19 15.23
CA PRO A 324 -16.63 12.92 15.04
C PRO A 324 -17.50 12.89 13.77
N LEU A 325 -18.03 14.04 13.32
CA LEU A 325 -18.71 14.14 12.02
C LEU A 325 -17.78 13.86 10.83
N PHE A 326 -16.54 14.35 10.88
CA PHE A 326 -15.52 14.00 9.89
C PHE A 326 -15.25 12.49 9.88
N ILE A 327 -15.13 11.85 11.06
CA ILE A 327 -14.92 10.40 11.16
C ILE A 327 -16.14 9.62 10.63
N LYS A 328 -17.38 10.05 10.96
CA LYS A 328 -18.63 9.48 10.42
C LYS A 328 -18.66 9.52 8.90
N ASN A 329 -18.27 10.64 8.29
CA ASN A 329 -18.18 10.77 6.83
C ASN A 329 -17.00 9.98 6.23
N PHE A 330 -15.85 9.93 6.92
CA PHE A 330 -14.67 9.16 6.49
C PHE A 330 -14.94 7.65 6.44
N LEU A 331 -15.78 7.12 7.34
CA LEU A 331 -16.17 5.71 7.35
C LEU A 331 -17.39 5.39 6.46
N LYS A 332 -18.11 6.39 5.96
CA LYS A 332 -19.35 6.20 5.19
C LYS A 332 -19.06 5.83 3.73
N THR A 333 -19.87 4.91 3.21
CA THR A 333 -20.03 4.55 1.78
C THR A 333 -18.72 4.50 0.99
N ARG A 334 -17.95 3.42 1.17
CA ARG A 334 -16.70 3.21 0.41
C ARG A 334 -16.89 2.21 -0.73
N ILE A 335 -16.31 2.56 -1.87
CA ILE A 335 -16.24 1.75 -3.09
C ILE A 335 -14.76 1.47 -3.37
N PHE A 336 -14.44 0.27 -3.85
CA PHE A 336 -13.09 -0.13 -4.25
C PHE A 336 -13.10 -0.94 -5.54
N GLN A 337 -11.93 -1.01 -6.19
CA GLN A 337 -11.68 -1.82 -7.38
C GLN A 337 -10.32 -2.52 -7.23
N ILE A 338 -10.21 -3.71 -7.80
CA ILE A 338 -8.98 -4.50 -7.87
C ILE A 338 -8.32 -4.24 -9.23
N ARG A 339 -6.99 -4.06 -9.23
CA ARG A 339 -6.20 -3.93 -10.46
C ARG A 339 -5.26 -5.13 -10.62
N ILE A 340 -5.37 -5.84 -11.74
CA ILE A 340 -4.46 -6.93 -12.12
C ILE A 340 -3.80 -6.54 -13.45
N GLY A 341 -2.49 -6.32 -13.42
CA GLY A 341 -1.78 -5.70 -14.54
C GLY A 341 -2.40 -4.36 -14.94
N ASN A 342 -2.93 -4.28 -16.16
CA ASN A 342 -3.61 -3.09 -16.69
C ASN A 342 -5.15 -3.17 -16.62
N ILE A 343 -5.72 -4.28 -16.12
CA ILE A 343 -7.17 -4.50 -16.05
C ILE A 343 -7.69 -4.09 -14.67
N LEU A 344 -8.87 -3.47 -14.66
CA LEU A 344 -9.62 -3.12 -13.46
C LEU A 344 -10.85 -4.03 -13.33
N SER A 345 -11.16 -4.40 -12.10
CA SER A 345 -12.44 -5.02 -11.74
C SER A 345 -13.59 -4.03 -11.86
N ASP A 346 -14.81 -4.56 -11.77
CA ASP A 346 -16.00 -3.76 -11.52
C ASP A 346 -15.95 -3.14 -10.09
N ASN A 347 -16.88 -2.22 -9.79
CA ASN A 347 -16.91 -1.50 -8.50
C ASN A 347 -17.53 -2.36 -7.39
N PHE A 348 -16.81 -2.54 -6.28
CA PHE A 348 -17.28 -3.26 -5.10
C PHE A 348 -17.53 -2.34 -3.92
N HIS A 349 -18.58 -2.59 -3.14
CA HIS A 349 -18.90 -1.84 -1.93
C HIS A 349 -18.27 -2.50 -0.71
N GLN A 350 -17.62 -1.72 0.15
CA GLN A 350 -17.10 -2.22 1.42
C GLN A 350 -18.12 -1.89 2.54
N GLN A 351 -18.80 -2.89 3.10
CA GLN A 351 -19.87 -2.69 4.09
C GLN A 351 -19.32 -2.35 5.49
N GLU A 352 -18.35 -3.11 5.98
CA GLU A 352 -17.65 -2.89 7.25
C GLU A 352 -16.16 -2.58 7.06
N GLY A 353 -15.45 -2.39 8.18
CA GLY A 353 -14.01 -2.22 8.18
C GLY A 353 -13.52 -0.78 8.03
N VAL A 354 -12.23 -0.61 8.29
CA VAL A 354 -11.51 0.66 8.21
C VAL A 354 -10.41 0.60 7.13
N PRO A 355 -10.19 1.66 6.33
CA PRO A 355 -9.25 1.66 5.21
C PRO A 355 -7.82 1.25 5.57
N GLN A 356 -7.34 0.15 5.00
CA GLN A 356 -5.95 -0.27 5.17
C GLN A 356 -4.99 0.74 4.49
N GLY A 357 -3.93 1.14 5.19
CA GLY A 357 -2.97 2.15 4.72
C GLY A 357 -3.33 3.61 5.05
N SER A 358 -4.51 3.87 5.61
CA SER A 358 -4.87 5.18 6.19
C SER A 358 -4.26 5.34 7.59
N VAL A 359 -3.73 6.54 7.88
CA VAL A 359 -3.13 6.85 9.21
C VAL A 359 -4.22 6.96 10.28
N LEU A 360 -5.39 7.50 9.92
CA LEU A 360 -6.54 7.61 10.83
C LEU A 360 -7.13 6.24 11.16
N SER A 361 -7.18 5.33 10.18
CA SER A 361 -7.79 4.00 10.33
C SER A 361 -7.07 3.12 11.36
N VAL A 362 -5.73 3.21 11.43
CA VAL A 362 -4.93 2.57 12.48
C VAL A 362 -5.37 3.02 13.88
N LEU A 363 -5.59 4.34 14.06
CA LEU A 363 -6.02 4.90 15.35
C LEU A 363 -7.44 4.46 15.73
N LEU A 364 -8.37 4.45 14.76
CA LEU A 364 -9.74 4.00 14.97
C LEU A 364 -9.80 2.50 15.34
N PHE A 365 -9.00 1.66 14.67
CA PHE A 365 -8.88 0.24 14.98
C PHE A 365 -8.38 0.01 16.41
N ILE A 366 -7.27 0.64 16.81
CA ILE A 366 -6.69 0.48 18.15
C ILE A 366 -7.65 0.97 19.22
N LYS A 367 -8.39 2.06 18.98
CA LYS A 367 -9.43 2.55 19.88
C LYS A 367 -10.50 1.47 20.10
N LYS A 368 -10.96 0.78 19.05
CA LYS A 368 -11.97 -0.28 19.19
C LYS A 368 -11.40 -1.53 19.88
N ALA A 369 -10.18 -1.94 19.50
CA ALA A 369 -9.47 -3.08 20.11
C ALA A 369 -9.00 -2.84 21.56
N SER A 370 -9.07 -1.59 22.04
CA SER A 370 -8.73 -1.23 23.43
C SER A 370 -9.96 -1.03 24.32
N HIS A 371 -11.18 -1.24 23.81
CA HIS A 371 -12.39 -1.22 24.62
C HIS A 371 -12.44 -2.44 25.54
N LYS A 372 -12.86 -2.26 26.80
CA LYS A 372 -12.73 -3.26 27.88
C LYS A 372 -13.63 -4.50 27.74
N GLU A 373 -14.46 -4.57 26.70
CA GLU A 373 -15.56 -5.55 26.54
C GLU A 373 -15.43 -6.40 25.26
N VAL A 374 -14.22 -6.49 24.66
CA VAL A 374 -14.00 -7.18 23.37
C VAL A 374 -13.25 -8.51 23.55
N PHE A 375 -13.11 -9.00 24.79
CA PHE A 375 -12.57 -10.32 25.14
C PHE A 375 -13.31 -10.89 26.34
#